data_AF-A0A0V0QDK7-F1
#
_entry.id   AF-A0A0V0QDK7-F1
#
_cell.length_a   1.000
_cell.length_b   1.000
_cell.length_c   1.000
_cell.angle_alpha   90.00
_cell.angle_beta   90.00
_cell.angle_gamma   90.00
#
_symmetry.space_group_name_H-M   'P 1'
#
loop_
_entity.id
_entity.type
_entity.pdbx_description
1 polymer ?
#
loop_
_entity_poly.entity_id
_entity_poly.type
_entity_poly.pdbx_seq_one_letter_code
_entity_poly.pdbx_strand_id
1 'polypeptide(L)'
;MNKLQKKLRDFFVRITGGVDNYKGKGIKQIHQNLEIKISEYEAFVKIIYQCLKNAGFKKEVVDQFLQKLAEYKEDIVFDYNVESTVDSSFHTDQDDVVFINH
;
A
#
# COMPACT_ATOMS: atom_id res chain seq x y z
N MET A 1 -13.80 -19.52 11.64
CA MET A 1 -13.27 -18.29 10.99
C MET A 1 -12.64 -17.41 12.07
N ASN A 2 -11.39 -17.00 11.92
CA ASN A 2 -10.70 -16.19 12.92
C ASN A 2 -11.11 -14.70 12.84
N LYS A 3 -10.68 -13.89 13.82
CA LYS A 3 -11.05 -12.46 13.92
C LYS A 3 -10.63 -11.66 12.69
N LEU A 4 -9.46 -11.95 12.11
CA LEU A 4 -8.95 -11.26 10.92
C LEU A 4 -9.78 -11.61 9.68
N GLN A 5 -10.04 -12.89 9.46
CA GLN A 5 -10.89 -13.39 8.38
C GLN A 5 -12.31 -12.81 8.46
N LYS A 6 -12.88 -12.67 9.67
CA LYS A 6 -14.18 -12.03 9.88
C LYS A 6 -14.17 -10.56 9.42
N LYS A 7 -13.16 -9.79 9.82
CA LYS A 7 -13.02 -8.39 9.40
C LYS A 7 -12.82 -8.25 7.89
N LEU A 8 -12.04 -9.14 7.28
CA LEU A 8 -11.85 -9.17 5.82
C LEU A 8 -13.17 -9.45 5.10
N ARG A 9 -13.95 -10.43 5.59
CA ARG A 9 -15.27 -10.74 5.04
C ARG A 9 -16.24 -9.58 5.19
N ASP A 10 -16.30 -8.94 6.37
CA ASP A 10 -17.18 -7.79 6.60
C ASP A 10 -16.79 -6.60 5.71
N PHE A 11 -15.49 -6.40 5.47
CA PHE A 11 -14.98 -5.42 4.52
C PHE A 11 -15.42 -5.73 3.08
N PHE A 12 -15.29 -6.97 2.62
CA PHE A 12 -15.75 -7.37 1.28
C PHE A 12 -17.26 -7.18 1.10
N VAL A 13 -18.06 -7.50 2.13
CA VAL A 13 -19.51 -7.25 2.11
C VAL A 13 -19.80 -5.76 1.96
N ARG A 14 -19.09 -4.89 2.69
CA ARG A 14 -19.24 -3.44 2.60
C ARG A 14 -18.92 -2.90 1.20
N ILE A 15 -17.77 -3.25 0.63
CA ILE A 15 -17.34 -2.68 -0.66
C ILE A 15 -18.15 -3.19 -1.86
N THR A 16 -18.86 -4.32 -1.68
CA THR A 16 -19.77 -4.89 -2.69
C THR A 16 -21.21 -4.44 -2.51
N GLY A 17 -21.49 -3.54 -1.56
CA GLY A 17 -22.82 -2.96 -1.35
C GLY A 17 -23.76 -3.76 -0.45
N GLY A 18 -23.24 -4.76 0.28
CA GLY A 18 -24.00 -5.45 1.32
C GLY A 18 -24.13 -4.64 2.62
N VAL A 19 -24.88 -5.19 3.58
CA VAL A 19 -25.12 -4.53 4.88
C VAL A 19 -23.79 -4.23 5.58
N ASP A 20 -23.50 -2.94 5.75
CA ASP A 20 -22.28 -2.44 6.35
C ASP A 20 -22.23 -2.74 7.85
N ASN A 21 -21.64 -3.87 8.18
CA ASN A 21 -21.36 -4.28 9.55
C ASN A 21 -19.92 -3.95 9.96
N TYR A 22 -19.15 -3.23 9.13
CA TYR A 22 -17.75 -2.95 9.40
C TYR A 22 -17.62 -1.82 10.43
N LYS A 23 -17.44 -2.18 11.70
CA LYS A 23 -17.20 -1.24 12.81
C LYS A 23 -15.71 -1.01 13.10
N GLY A 24 -14.85 -1.17 12.10
CA GLY A 24 -13.40 -1.04 12.24
C GLY A 24 -12.87 0.39 12.12
N LYS A 25 -11.57 0.57 12.41
CA LYS A 25 -10.84 1.80 12.07
C LYS A 25 -10.78 1.98 10.54
N GLY A 26 -10.55 3.19 10.05
CA GLY A 26 -10.37 3.43 8.61
C GLY A 26 -9.24 2.56 8.05
N ILE A 27 -9.35 2.13 6.78
CA ILE A 27 -8.37 1.22 6.15
C ILE A 27 -6.95 1.76 6.28
N LYS A 28 -6.76 3.05 6.02
CA LYS A 28 -5.48 3.75 6.20
C LYS A 28 -4.91 3.61 7.62
N GLN A 29 -5.74 3.80 8.64
CA GLN A 29 -5.34 3.70 10.04
C GLN A 29 -4.97 2.27 10.48
N ILE A 30 -5.47 1.25 9.80
CA ILE A 30 -5.18 -0.15 10.12
C ILE A 30 -3.87 -0.58 9.47
N HIS A 31 -3.57 -0.09 8.25
CA HIS A 31 -2.41 -0.51 7.47
C HIS A 31 -1.20 0.42 7.62
N GLN A 32 -1.35 1.60 8.22
CA GLN A 32 -0.26 2.58 8.42
C GLN A 32 1.01 2.03 9.09
N ASN A 33 0.88 1.02 9.95
CA ASN A 33 2.02 0.43 10.68
C ASN A 33 2.45 -0.93 10.12
N LEU A 34 1.93 -1.33 8.95
CA LEU A 34 2.25 -2.62 8.32
C LEU A 34 3.28 -2.51 7.21
N GLU A 35 3.64 -1.27 6.81
CA GLU A 35 4.67 -0.99 5.79
C GLU A 35 4.47 -1.80 4.49
N ILE A 36 3.22 -2.01 4.09
CA ILE A 36 2.87 -2.88 2.96
C ILE A 36 3.39 -2.26 1.67
N LYS A 37 4.28 -2.98 0.99
CA LYS A 37 4.85 -2.57 -0.29
C LYS A 37 3.85 -2.82 -1.41
N ILE A 38 4.03 -2.10 -2.52
CA ILE A 38 3.22 -2.27 -3.73
C ILE A 38 3.24 -3.73 -4.23
N SER A 39 4.39 -4.40 -4.19
CA SER A 39 4.53 -5.80 -4.62
C SER A 39 3.75 -6.77 -3.73
N GLU A 40 3.65 -6.50 -2.44
CA GLU A 40 2.89 -7.31 -1.48
C GLU A 40 1.39 -7.11 -1.69
N TYR A 41 0.96 -5.87 -1.93
CA TYR A 41 -0.40 -5.57 -2.30
C TYR A 41 -0.82 -6.26 -3.61
N GLU A 42 0.02 -6.20 -4.65
CA GLU A 42 -0.23 -6.88 -5.92
C GLU A 42 -0.29 -8.40 -5.78
N ALA A 43 0.59 -8.99 -4.95
CA ALA A 43 0.55 -10.41 -4.63
C ALA A 43 -0.78 -10.79 -3.94
N PHE A 44 -1.24 -9.97 -2.99
CA PHE A 44 -2.53 -10.15 -2.33
C PHE A 44 -3.70 -10.10 -3.33
N VAL A 45 -3.74 -9.09 -4.20
CA VAL A 45 -4.77 -8.96 -5.24
C VAL A 45 -4.79 -10.16 -6.19
N LYS A 46 -3.61 -10.67 -6.57
CA LYS A 46 -3.47 -11.86 -7.42
C LYS A 46 -4.04 -13.12 -6.74
N ILE A 47 -3.81 -13.30 -5.44
CA ILE A 47 -4.40 -14.41 -4.67
C ILE A 47 -5.92 -14.31 -4.69
N ILE A 48 -6.49 -13.11 -4.47
CA ILE A 48 -7.94 -12.90 -4.51
C ILE A 48 -8.52 -13.22 -5.89
N TYR A 49 -7.88 -12.76 -6.97
CA TYR A 49 -8.26 -13.11 -8.34
C TYR A 49 -8.29 -14.63 -8.56
N GLN A 50 -7.25 -15.33 -8.14
CA GLN A 50 -7.19 -16.80 -8.25
C GLN A 50 -8.29 -17.48 -7.43
N CYS A 51 -8.55 -17.02 -6.20
CA CYS A 51 -9.62 -17.55 -5.36
C CYS A 51 -10.99 -17.39 -6.01
N LEU A 52 -11.31 -16.20 -6.54
CA LEU A 52 -12.60 -15.94 -7.19
C LEU A 52 -12.76 -16.73 -8.49
N LYS A 53 -11.69 -16.83 -9.28
CA LYS A 53 -11.70 -17.65 -10.49
C LYS A 53 -11.92 -19.14 -10.16
N ASN A 54 -11.22 -19.66 -9.16
CA ASN A 54 -11.36 -21.06 -8.73
C ASN A 54 -12.73 -21.36 -8.11
N ALA A 55 -13.38 -20.36 -7.51
CA ALA A 55 -14.75 -20.46 -7.01
C ALA A 55 -15.82 -20.41 -8.12
N GLY A 56 -15.42 -20.21 -9.39
CA GLY A 56 -16.33 -20.25 -10.54
C GLY A 56 -17.08 -18.95 -10.80
N PHE A 57 -16.63 -17.81 -10.24
CA PHE A 57 -17.23 -16.51 -10.55
C PHE A 57 -16.96 -16.11 -12.01
N LYS A 58 -17.95 -15.46 -12.62
CA LYS A 58 -17.83 -14.91 -13.98
C LYS A 58 -16.77 -13.82 -14.01
N LYS A 59 -16.03 -13.73 -15.13
CA LYS A 59 -14.93 -12.77 -15.30
C LYS A 59 -15.37 -11.33 -15.02
N GLU A 60 -16.56 -10.95 -15.48
CA GLU A 60 -17.09 -9.59 -15.34
C GLU A 60 -17.28 -9.21 -13.86
N VAL A 61 -17.75 -10.16 -13.05
CA VAL A 61 -17.93 -9.96 -11.59
C VAL A 61 -16.59 -9.85 -10.90
N VAL A 62 -15.61 -10.67 -11.30
CA VAL A 62 -14.25 -10.61 -10.76
C VAL A 62 -13.59 -9.27 -11.09
N ASP A 63 -13.70 -8.80 -12.34
CA ASP A 63 -13.12 -7.53 -12.76
C ASP A 63 -13.72 -6.34 -11.99
N GLN A 64 -15.05 -6.30 -11.82
CA GLN A 64 -15.72 -5.27 -11.02
C GLN A 64 -15.25 -5.28 -9.56
N PHE A 65 -15.10 -6.47 -8.98
CA PHE A 65 -14.61 -6.62 -7.62
C PHE A 65 -13.16 -6.11 -7.47
N LEU A 66 -12.28 -6.46 -8.41
CA LEU A 66 -10.89 -6.00 -8.41
C LEU A 66 -10.79 -4.48 -8.61
N GLN A 67 -11.64 -3.89 -9.45
CA GLN A 67 -11.71 -2.45 -9.62
C GLN A 67 -12.11 -1.75 -8.31
N LYS A 68 -13.10 -2.29 -7.59
CA LYS A 68 -13.49 -1.79 -6.27
C LYS A 68 -12.38 -1.91 -5.23
N LEU A 69 -11.61 -3.00 -5.28
CA LEU A 69 -10.48 -3.20 -4.38
C LEU A 69 -9.34 -2.19 -4.67
N ALA A 70 -9.10 -1.87 -5.95
CA ALA A 70 -8.07 -0.92 -6.37
C ALA A 70 -8.28 0.51 -5.84
N GLU A 71 -9.53 0.92 -5.56
CA GLU A 71 -9.85 2.23 -4.94
C GLU A 71 -9.16 2.42 -3.58
N TYR A 72 -8.78 1.33 -2.89
CA TYR A 72 -8.15 1.36 -1.56
C TYR A 72 -6.63 1.19 -1.59
N LYS A 73 -6.01 1.08 -2.78
CA LYS A 73 -4.58 0.86 -2.92
C LYS A 73 -3.76 1.94 -2.21
N GLU A 74 -4.09 3.21 -2.45
CA GLU A 74 -3.40 4.38 -1.89
C GLU A 74 -3.50 4.47 -0.36
N ASP A 75 -4.55 3.88 0.23
CA ASP A 75 -4.72 3.83 1.68
C ASP A 75 -3.95 2.67 2.34
N ILE A 76 -3.47 1.70 1.55
CA ILE A 76 -2.84 0.47 2.05
C ILE A 76 -1.35 0.46 1.76
N VAL A 77 -0.94 0.89 0.57
CA VAL A 77 0.45 0.89 0.15
C VAL A 77 1.20 1.99 0.89
N PHE A 78 2.27 1.60 1.56
CA PHE A 78 3.21 2.53 2.15
C PHE A 78 4.22 2.95 1.08
N ASP A 79 4.20 4.23 0.71
CA ASP A 79 5.22 4.81 -0.16
C ASP A 79 6.30 5.47 0.69
N TYR A 80 7.53 4.96 0.60
CA TYR A 80 8.68 5.56 1.28
C TYR A 80 9.08 6.78 0.44
N ASN A 81 8.51 7.95 0.72
CA ASN A 81 9.07 9.20 0.23
C ASN A 81 10.44 9.36 0.89
N VAL A 82 11.49 8.88 0.23
CA VAL A 82 12.87 9.19 0.60
C VAL A 82 13.09 10.66 0.22
N GLU A 83 12.66 11.59 1.06
CA GLU A 83 13.37 12.86 1.16
C GLU A 83 14.75 12.50 1.70
N SER A 84 15.65 12.20 0.75
CA SER A 84 17.07 12.10 1.01
C SER A 84 17.46 13.50 1.44
N THR A 85 17.51 13.75 2.74
CA THR A 85 18.27 14.86 3.30
C THR A 85 19.70 14.65 2.82
N VAL A 86 20.04 15.31 1.72
CA VAL A 86 21.40 15.46 1.26
C VAL A 86 22.06 16.25 2.37
N ASP A 87 22.72 15.54 3.28
CA ASP A 87 23.58 16.13 4.29
C ASP A 87 24.76 16.75 3.54
N SER A 88 24.57 18.00 3.10
CA SER A 88 25.60 18.84 2.52
C SER A 88 26.46 19.40 3.64
N SER A 89 27.17 18.51 4.32
CA SER A 89 28.31 18.85 5.16
C SER A 89 29.54 18.09 4.68
N PHE A 90 29.88 18.30 3.41
CA PHE A 90 31.21 17.98 2.91
C PHE A 90 32.18 19.06 3.40
N HIS A 91 32.88 18.74 4.48
CA HIS A 91 34.05 19.46 4.95
C HIS A 91 35.17 19.20 3.93
N THR A 92 35.51 20.20 3.11
CA THR A 92 36.76 20.18 2.35
C THR A 92 37.67 21.22 2.98
N ASP A 93 38.50 20.72 3.88
CA ASP A 93 39.71 21.37 4.37
C ASP A 93 40.71 21.38 3.20
N GLN A 94 41.00 22.55 2.65
CA GLN A 94 42.19 22.76 1.83
C GLN A 94 42.52 24.26 1.79
N ASP A 95 43.08 24.71 2.92
CA ASP A 95 44.15 25.69 2.88
C ASP A 95 45.34 25.16 2.05
N ASP A 96 46.12 26.09 1.50
CA ASP A 96 47.24 25.94 0.54
C ASP A 96 46.78 25.77 -0.93
N VAL A 97 46.91 26.78 -1.80
CA VAL A 97 48.19 27.29 -2.30
C VAL A 97 48.16 28.80 -2.58
N VAL A 98 49.14 29.48 -1.98
CA VAL A 98 49.63 30.84 -2.27
C VAL A 98 49.99 31.00 -3.75
N PHE A 99 49.39 31.97 -4.44
CA PHE A 99 50.05 32.65 -5.55
C PHE A 99 49.91 34.17 -5.40
N ILE A 100 51.06 34.80 -5.62
CA ILE A 100 51.49 36.13 -5.22
C ILE A 100 51.01 37.16 -6.26
N ASN A 101 50.68 38.36 -5.78
CA ASN A 101 50.48 39.60 -6.56
C ASN A 101 51.59 39.83 -7.61
N HIS A 102 51.25 40.25 -8.83
CA HIS A 102 51.48 41.63 -9.31
C HIS A 102 50.76 41.88 -10.64
#